data_AF-A0A0A9CUC6-F1
#
_entry.id   AF-A0A0A9CUC6-F1
#
_cell.length_a   1.000
_cell.length_b   1.000
_cell.length_c   1.000
_cell.angle_alpha   90.00
_cell.angle_beta   90.00
_cell.angle_gamma   90.00
#
_symmetry.space_group_name_H-M   'P 1'
#
loop_
_entity.id
_entity.type
_entity.pdbx_description
1 polymer ?
#
loop_
_entity_poly.entity_id
_entity_poly.type
_entity_poly.pdbx_seq_one_letter_code
_entity_poly.pdbx_strand_id
1 'polypeptide(L)'
;MEVVALVSGGKDSCFAMMRCLDYGHKVVALANLIPLDDAVDELDSYMYQTVGHQIVVSYAKCMGLPLFRRRIRGSTREQGLNYNVTAGDEVEDMFALLSEVKRQIPSISAVSSGAIASDYQRLRVESVCSRLGLVSLAYLWKQDQTLLLEEMVQNLSYFSLFNCLNQHTKKDSLTL
;
A
#
# COMPACT_ATOMS: atom_id res chain seq x y z
N MET A 1 6.77 3.39 13.95
CA MET A 1 6.16 2.04 13.88
C MET A 1 6.77 1.26 12.73
N GLU A 2 6.72 -0.07 12.76
CA GLU A 2 6.97 -0.90 11.58
C GLU A 2 5.68 -1.08 10.78
N VAL A 3 5.74 -0.74 9.49
CA VAL A 3 4.57 -0.50 8.63
C VAL A 3 4.63 -1.40 7.41
N VAL A 4 3.50 -2.00 7.05
CA VAL A 4 3.27 -2.53 5.70
C VAL A 4 2.58 -1.47 4.85
N ALA A 5 3.09 -1.23 3.65
CA ALA A 5 2.46 -0.30 2.71
C ALA A 5 1.56 -1.06 1.72
N LEU A 6 0.28 -0.68 1.67
CA LEU A 6 -0.61 -1.08 0.58
C LEU A 6 -0.27 -0.26 -0.67
N VAL A 7 0.18 -0.95 -1.72
CA VAL A 7 0.64 -0.33 -2.96
C VAL A 7 -0.18 -0.79 -4.15
N SER A 8 -0.46 0.13 -5.07
CA SER A 8 -1.11 -0.16 -6.36
C SER A 8 -0.15 -0.05 -7.55
N GLY A 9 0.99 0.62 -7.37
CA GLY A 9 1.89 1.03 -8.46
C GLY A 9 1.68 2.48 -8.91
N GLY A 10 0.64 3.15 -8.39
CA GLY A 10 0.39 4.56 -8.64
C GLY A 10 1.13 5.52 -7.68
N LYS A 11 1.16 6.80 -8.07
CA LYS A 11 1.82 7.90 -7.34
C LYS A 11 1.34 8.08 -5.89
N ASP A 12 0.07 7.80 -5.63
CA ASP A 12 -0.55 8.07 -4.32
C ASP A 12 -0.04 7.10 -3.26
N SER A 13 0.03 5.81 -3.60
CA SER A 13 0.63 4.80 -2.71
C SER A 13 2.10 5.06 -2.45
N CYS A 14 2.83 5.52 -3.47
CA CYS A 14 4.22 5.94 -3.37
C CYS A 14 4.40 7.10 -2.39
N PHE A 15 3.62 8.16 -2.55
CA PHE A 15 3.69 9.34 -1.69
C PHE A 15 3.25 9.03 -0.25
N ALA A 16 2.27 8.13 -0.06
CA ALA A 16 1.89 7.67 1.28
C ALA A 16 3.05 6.97 2.03
N MET A 17 3.91 6.23 1.32
CA MET A 17 5.12 5.65 1.92
C MET A 17 6.16 6.71 2.29
N MET A 18 6.32 7.75 1.47
CA MET A 18 7.17 8.88 1.82
C MET A 18 6.68 9.57 3.10
N ARG A 19 5.36 9.80 3.22
CA ARG A 19 4.79 10.34 4.46
C ARG A 19 5.06 9.43 5.65
N CYS A 20 5.01 8.11 5.50
CA CYS A 20 5.42 7.22 6.60
C CYS A 20 6.85 7.52 7.09
N LEU A 21 7.79 7.74 6.17
CA LEU A 21 9.17 8.09 6.53
C LEU A 21 9.25 9.47 7.22
N ASP A 22 8.54 10.47 6.71
CA ASP A 22 8.48 11.83 7.30
C ASP A 22 7.99 11.80 8.76
N TYR A 23 7.01 10.94 9.05
CA TYR A 23 6.47 10.72 10.40
C TYR A 23 7.30 9.72 11.24
N GLY A 24 8.52 9.39 10.82
CA GLY A 24 9.45 8.54 11.55
C GLY A 24 9.03 7.07 11.62
N HIS A 25 8.23 6.61 10.66
CA HIS A 25 7.86 5.20 10.54
C HIS A 25 8.77 4.47 9.56
N LYS A 26 8.91 3.16 9.77
CA LYS A 26 9.76 2.29 8.97
C LYS A 26 8.88 1.38 8.14
N VAL A 27 8.92 1.54 6.82
CA VAL A 27 8.24 0.61 5.90
C VAL A 27 9.08 -0.67 5.83
N VAL A 28 8.50 -1.80 6.22
CA VAL A 28 9.20 -3.10 6.31
C VAL A 28 8.70 -4.13 5.31
N ALA A 29 7.54 -3.90 4.70
CA ALA A 29 6.96 -4.76 3.70
C ALA A 29 6.02 -3.99 2.78
N LEU A 30 5.80 -4.53 1.59
CA LEU A 30 4.82 -4.06 0.63
C LEU A 30 3.73 -5.10 0.47
N ALA A 31 2.48 -4.67 0.37
CA ALA A 31 1.32 -5.50 0.13
C ALA A 31 0.55 -4.97 -1.08
N ASN A 32 0.22 -5.86 -2.02
CA ASN A 32 -0.47 -5.49 -3.24
C ASN A 32 -1.55 -6.51 -3.58
N LEU A 33 -2.78 -6.02 -3.76
CA LEU A 33 -3.88 -6.79 -4.31
C LEU A 33 -3.85 -6.66 -5.83
N ILE A 34 -3.98 -7.79 -6.52
CA ILE A 34 -3.95 -7.87 -7.97
C ILE A 34 -5.26 -8.48 -8.49
N PRO A 35 -5.66 -8.18 -9.74
CA PRO A 35 -6.79 -8.85 -10.37
C PRO A 35 -6.65 -10.37 -10.38
N LEU A 36 -7.78 -11.06 -10.56
CA LEU A 36 -7.80 -12.50 -10.80
C LEU A 36 -7.17 -12.86 -12.15
N ASP A 37 -7.46 -12.06 -13.18
CA ASP A 37 -6.98 -12.23 -14.54
C ASP A 37 -5.96 -11.16 -14.89
N ASP A 38 -4.75 -11.59 -15.23
CA ASP A 38 -3.62 -10.73 -15.56
C ASP A 38 -3.82 -9.99 -16.91
N ALA A 39 -4.81 -10.39 -17.73
CA ALA A 39 -5.20 -9.73 -18.97
C ALA A 39 -6.25 -8.61 -18.80
N VAL A 40 -6.80 -8.46 -17.60
CA VAL A 40 -7.81 -7.46 -17.29
C VAL A 40 -7.12 -6.19 -16.78
N ASP A 41 -6.93 -5.24 -17.69
CA ASP A 41 -6.37 -3.91 -17.39
C ASP A 41 -7.38 -2.98 -16.69
N GLU A 42 -8.65 -3.36 -16.53
CA GLU A 42 -9.67 -2.61 -15.77
C GLU A 42 -10.47 -3.57 -14.89
N LEU A 43 -10.25 -3.49 -13.56
CA LEU A 43 -11.13 -4.13 -12.59
C LEU A 43 -12.39 -3.28 -12.41
N ASP A 44 -13.57 -3.92 -12.36
CA ASP A 44 -14.78 -3.35 -11.74
C ASP A 44 -14.63 -3.31 -10.20
N SER A 45 -13.53 -2.71 -9.72
CA SER A 45 -13.22 -2.55 -8.30
C SER A 45 -13.21 -1.08 -7.92
N TYR A 46 -13.97 -0.73 -6.88
CA TYR A 46 -13.92 0.61 -6.28
C TYR A 46 -12.64 0.82 -5.45
N MET A 47 -11.86 -0.24 -5.21
CA MET A 47 -10.69 -0.23 -4.32
C MET A 47 -9.35 -0.28 -5.07
N TYR A 48 -9.25 -0.98 -6.20
CA TYR A 48 -7.95 -1.33 -6.80
C TYR A 48 -7.81 -0.87 -8.25
N GLN A 49 -6.71 -0.16 -8.51
CA GLN A 49 -6.28 0.20 -9.87
C GLN A 49 -5.24 -0.79 -10.39
N THR A 50 -5.32 -1.07 -11.68
CA THR A 50 -4.57 -2.10 -12.43
C THR A 50 -3.35 -1.56 -13.18
N VAL A 51 -3.31 -0.24 -13.42
CA VAL A 51 -2.22 0.42 -14.14
C VAL A 51 -0.92 0.32 -13.32
N GLY A 52 0.08 -0.38 -13.87
CA GLY A 52 1.43 -0.44 -13.30
C GLY A 52 1.70 -1.58 -12.31
N HIS A 53 0.92 -2.66 -12.30
CA HIS A 53 1.18 -3.82 -11.43
C HIS A 53 2.57 -4.46 -11.63
N GLN A 54 3.18 -4.29 -12.81
CA GLN A 54 4.57 -4.69 -13.11
C GLN A 54 5.60 -3.80 -12.40
N ILE A 55 5.29 -2.51 -12.22
CA ILE A 55 6.15 -1.54 -11.54
C ILE A 55 6.28 -1.88 -10.05
N VAL A 56 5.23 -2.43 -9.43
CA VAL A 56 5.25 -2.83 -8.01
C VAL A 56 6.36 -3.85 -7.71
N VAL A 57 6.61 -4.80 -8.63
CA VAL A 57 7.69 -5.79 -8.47
C VAL A 57 9.06 -5.11 -8.52
N SER A 58 9.26 -4.21 -9.49
CA SER A 58 10.50 -3.44 -9.60
C SER A 58 10.71 -2.53 -8.40
N TYR A 59 9.64 -1.91 -7.91
CA TYR A 59 9.66 -1.04 -6.73
C TYR A 59 10.11 -1.80 -5.47
N ALA A 60 9.54 -2.98 -5.22
CA ALA A 60 9.97 -3.84 -4.11
C ALA A 60 11.45 -4.22 -4.19
N LYS A 61 11.94 -4.56 -5.40
CA LYS A 61 13.35 -4.88 -5.64
C LYS A 61 14.26 -3.68 -5.37
N CYS A 62 13.89 -2.49 -5.87
CA CYS A 62 14.67 -1.26 -5.66
C CYS A 62 14.77 -0.87 -4.18
N MET A 63 13.71 -1.06 -3.40
CA MET A 63 13.73 -0.81 -1.96
C MET A 63 14.38 -1.93 -1.15
N GLY A 64 14.56 -3.11 -1.74
CA GLY A 64 14.98 -4.31 -1.04
C GLY A 64 14.02 -4.72 0.07
N LEU A 65 12.70 -4.59 -0.17
CA LEU A 65 11.63 -4.93 0.76
C LEU A 65 10.85 -6.19 0.28
N PRO A 66 10.35 -7.03 1.20
CA PRO A 66 9.49 -8.14 0.84
C PRO A 66 8.16 -7.63 0.26
N LEU A 67 7.71 -8.27 -0.81
CA LEU A 67 6.44 -7.98 -1.49
C LEU A 67 5.47 -9.15 -1.34
N PHE A 68 4.34 -8.88 -0.69
CA PHE A 68 3.22 -9.80 -0.55
C PHE A 68 2.16 -9.46 -1.57
N ARG A 69 1.73 -10.46 -2.35
CA ARG A 69 0.68 -10.28 -3.35
C ARG A 69 -0.44 -11.28 -3.15
N ARG A 70 -1.67 -10.84 -3.38
CA ARG A 70 -2.85 -11.70 -3.38
C ARG A 70 -3.78 -11.33 -4.52
N ARG A 71 -4.32 -12.33 -5.20
CA ARG A 71 -5.38 -12.15 -6.21
C ARG A 71 -6.72 -11.86 -5.53
N ILE A 72 -7.42 -10.84 -5.99
CA ILE A 72 -8.76 -10.46 -5.54
C ILE A 72 -9.74 -11.49 -6.11
N ARG A 73 -10.29 -12.34 -5.24
CA ARG A 73 -11.30 -13.35 -5.60
C ARG A 73 -12.71 -12.87 -5.33
N GLY A 74 -12.87 -12.01 -4.33
CA GLY A 74 -14.13 -11.37 -4.01
C GLY A 74 -14.54 -10.34 -5.05
N SER A 75 -15.80 -9.93 -5.01
CA SER A 75 -16.34 -8.82 -5.78
C SER A 75 -16.76 -7.70 -4.82
N THR A 76 -17.01 -6.50 -5.31
CA THR A 76 -17.65 -5.46 -4.48
C THR A 76 -19.06 -5.94 -4.08
N ARG A 77 -19.33 -6.13 -2.78
CA ARG A 77 -20.64 -6.59 -2.27
C ARG A 77 -21.22 -5.65 -1.24
N GLU A 78 -20.45 -5.28 -0.22
CA GLU A 78 -20.85 -4.27 0.76
C GLU A 78 -20.49 -2.89 0.22
N GLN A 79 -21.48 -2.03 0.05
CA GLN A 79 -21.30 -0.67 -0.50
C GLN A 79 -21.55 0.43 0.55
N GLY A 80 -22.00 0.06 1.74
CA GLY A 80 -22.17 0.98 2.87
C GLY A 80 -20.86 1.66 3.27
N LEU A 81 -21.00 2.79 3.96
CA LEU A 81 -19.88 3.52 4.56
C LEU A 81 -19.19 2.67 5.64
N ASN A 82 -19.99 2.04 6.51
CA ASN A 82 -19.48 1.10 7.50
C ASN A 82 -19.38 -0.28 6.86
N TYR A 83 -18.17 -0.83 6.83
CA TYR A 83 -17.96 -2.15 6.28
C TYR A 83 -18.34 -3.24 7.30
N ASN A 84 -19.28 -4.11 6.92
CA ASN A 84 -19.58 -5.35 7.62
C ASN A 84 -18.88 -6.52 6.93
N VAL A 85 -18.35 -7.45 7.74
CA VAL A 85 -17.69 -8.66 7.22
C VAL A 85 -18.63 -9.40 6.28
N THR A 86 -18.28 -9.41 5.00
CA THR A 86 -19.15 -9.92 3.94
C THR A 86 -18.43 -11.01 3.17
N ALA A 87 -18.93 -12.24 3.26
CA ALA A 87 -18.34 -13.37 2.57
C ALA A 87 -18.30 -13.13 1.04
N GLY A 88 -17.13 -13.34 0.44
CA GLY A 88 -16.89 -13.12 -0.98
C GLY A 88 -16.74 -11.66 -1.40
N ASP A 89 -16.56 -10.74 -0.45
CA ASP A 89 -16.23 -9.35 -0.73
C ASP A 89 -14.71 -9.15 -0.87
N GLU A 90 -14.28 -8.26 -1.76
CA GLU A 90 -12.85 -7.96 -2.02
C GLU A 90 -12.08 -7.46 -0.78
N VAL A 91 -12.77 -6.89 0.21
CA VAL A 91 -12.17 -6.46 1.48
C VAL A 91 -11.67 -7.66 2.30
N GLU A 92 -12.30 -8.83 2.16
CA GLU A 92 -11.85 -10.05 2.85
C GLU A 92 -10.57 -10.62 2.21
N ASP A 93 -10.32 -10.34 0.93
CA ASP A 93 -9.01 -10.63 0.33
C ASP A 93 -7.92 -9.71 0.89
N MET A 94 -8.22 -8.43 1.14
CA MET A 94 -7.32 -7.52 1.84
C MET A 94 -7.03 -8.00 3.26
N PHE A 95 -8.06 -8.43 3.99
CA PHE A 95 -7.89 -9.02 5.32
C PHE A 95 -6.96 -10.22 5.27
N ALA A 96 -7.16 -11.15 4.32
CA ALA A 96 -6.32 -12.33 4.20
C ALA A 96 -4.88 -12.01 3.78
N LEU A 97 -4.66 -11.00 2.92
CA LEU A 97 -3.33 -10.52 2.56
C LEU A 97 -2.61 -9.91 3.76
N LEU A 98 -3.25 -9.02 4.51
CA LEU A 98 -2.63 -8.38 5.67
C LEU A 98 -2.44 -9.35 6.85
N SER A 99 -3.31 -10.36 6.97
CA SER A 99 -3.12 -11.48 7.91
C SER A 99 -1.84 -12.27 7.58
N GLU A 100 -1.59 -12.54 6.29
CA GLU A 100 -0.37 -13.21 5.83
C GLU A 100 0.87 -12.40 6.18
N VAL A 101 0.85 -11.11 5.88
CA VAL A 101 1.94 -10.18 6.20
C VAL A 101 2.22 -10.18 7.70
N LYS A 102 1.19 -10.02 8.54
CA LYS A 102 1.34 -10.00 10.00
C LYS A 102 1.86 -11.33 10.54
N ARG A 103 1.46 -12.46 9.94
CA ARG A 103 1.97 -13.79 10.33
C ARG A 103 3.45 -13.95 10.02
N GLN A 104 3.91 -13.49 8.85
CA GLN A 104 5.32 -13.58 8.46
C GLN A 104 6.20 -12.52 9.11
N ILE A 105 5.64 -11.35 9.45
CA ILE A 105 6.35 -10.24 10.07
C ILE A 105 5.54 -9.76 11.30
N PRO A 106 5.66 -10.45 12.44
CA PRO A 106 4.84 -10.18 13.63
C PRO A 106 5.09 -8.80 14.27
N SER A 107 6.20 -8.14 13.94
CA SER A 107 6.56 -6.81 14.44
C SER A 107 5.78 -5.67 13.79
N ILE A 108 5.05 -5.91 12.70
CA ILE A 108 4.23 -4.89 12.04
C ILE A 108 3.08 -4.47 12.97
N SER A 109 2.94 -3.16 13.13
CA SER A 109 1.91 -2.55 13.97
C SER A 109 0.99 -1.60 13.20
N ALA A 110 1.24 -1.34 11.93
CA ALA A 110 0.46 -0.40 11.13
C ALA A 110 0.44 -0.73 9.63
N VAL A 111 -0.58 -0.21 8.95
CA VAL A 111 -0.78 -0.32 7.50
C VAL A 111 -0.86 1.09 6.91
N SER A 112 -0.02 1.38 5.92
CA SER A 112 -0.12 2.63 5.14
C SER A 112 -1.00 2.43 3.92
N SER A 113 -1.91 3.36 3.65
CA SER A 113 -2.74 3.37 2.44
C SER A 113 -2.71 4.73 1.74
N GLY A 114 -2.76 4.70 0.41
CA GLY A 114 -2.77 5.89 -0.45
C GLY A 114 -4.16 6.48 -0.70
N ALA A 115 -5.16 6.20 0.14
CA ALA A 115 -6.51 6.73 -0.06
C ALA A 115 -6.55 8.25 0.20
N ILE A 116 -6.88 9.04 -0.83
CA ILE A 116 -6.85 10.51 -0.77
C ILE A 116 -8.22 11.10 -0.40
N ALA A 117 -9.25 10.79 -1.18
CA ALA A 117 -10.58 11.43 -1.01
C ALA A 117 -11.69 10.46 -0.61
N SER A 118 -11.47 9.16 -0.78
CA SER A 118 -12.51 8.16 -0.64
C SER A 118 -12.63 7.68 0.81
N ASP A 119 -13.66 8.16 1.50
CA ASP A 119 -14.07 7.61 2.81
C ASP A 119 -14.36 6.10 2.70
N TYR A 120 -14.91 5.66 1.56
CA TYR A 120 -15.16 4.25 1.27
C TYR A 120 -13.90 3.39 1.36
N GLN A 121 -12.78 3.85 0.76
CA GLN A 121 -11.51 3.12 0.77
C GLN A 121 -10.88 3.15 2.17
N ARG A 122 -10.86 4.33 2.80
CA ARG A 122 -10.30 4.51 4.14
C ARG A 122 -10.99 3.60 5.16
N LEU A 123 -12.32 3.62 5.22
CA LEU A 123 -13.09 2.87 6.22
C LEU A 123 -12.92 1.36 6.08
N ARG A 124 -12.70 0.85 4.85
CA ARG A 124 -12.40 -0.57 4.61
C ARG A 124 -11.02 -0.97 5.12
N VAL A 125 -10.00 -0.14 4.85
CA VAL A 125 -8.65 -0.36 5.40
C VAL A 125 -8.68 -0.30 6.93
N GLU A 126 -9.39 0.68 7.50
CA GLU A 126 -9.57 0.80 8.96
C GLU A 126 -10.29 -0.42 9.57
N SER A 127 -11.34 -0.93 8.92
CA SER A 127 -12.06 -2.13 9.37
C SER A 127 -11.12 -3.34 9.43
N VAL A 128 -10.33 -3.57 8.37
CA VAL A 128 -9.34 -4.66 8.33
C VAL A 128 -8.24 -4.47 9.37
N CYS A 129 -7.70 -3.25 9.51
CA CYS A 129 -6.67 -2.95 10.49
C CYS A 129 -7.16 -3.18 11.92
N SER A 130 -8.38 -2.72 12.25
CA SER A 130 -9.00 -2.92 13.55
C SER A 130 -9.11 -4.40 13.91
N ARG A 131 -9.62 -5.24 12.97
CA ARG A 131 -9.75 -6.69 13.15
C ARG A 131 -8.40 -7.40 13.33
N LEU A 132 -7.33 -6.86 12.74
CA LEU A 132 -5.99 -7.40 12.87
C LEU A 132 -5.20 -6.80 14.04
N GLY A 133 -5.74 -5.81 14.77
CA GLY A 133 -4.98 -5.07 15.78
C GLY A 133 -3.79 -4.31 15.18
N LEU A 134 -4.01 -3.64 14.05
CA LEU A 134 -3.07 -2.77 13.35
C LEU A 134 -3.62 -1.34 13.33
N VAL A 135 -2.72 -0.35 13.23
CA VAL A 135 -3.10 1.06 13.04
C VAL A 135 -3.22 1.37 11.54
N SER A 136 -4.33 1.98 11.11
CA SER A 136 -4.48 2.46 9.73
C SER A 136 -3.86 3.85 9.59
N LEU A 137 -2.89 3.99 8.69
CA LEU A 137 -2.24 5.25 8.36
C LEU A 137 -2.72 5.72 6.98
N ALA A 138 -3.54 6.76 6.99
CA ALA A 138 -4.13 7.37 5.79
C ALA A 138 -3.74 8.87 5.72
N TYR A 139 -2.44 9.15 5.60
CA TYR A 139 -1.90 10.52 5.66
C TYR A 139 -2.41 11.44 4.56
N LEU A 140 -2.83 10.88 3.42
CA LEU A 140 -3.29 11.67 2.27
C LEU A 140 -4.79 11.99 2.37
N TRP A 141 -5.48 11.42 3.36
CA TRP A 141 -6.92 11.55 3.47
C TRP A 141 -7.34 12.98 3.79
N LYS A 142 -8.29 13.50 2.99
CA LYS A 142 -8.82 14.88 3.07
C LYS A 142 -7.75 15.97 2.96
N GLN A 143 -6.59 15.66 2.40
CA GLN A 143 -5.63 16.68 1.99
C GLN A 143 -6.13 17.39 0.72
N ASP A 144 -5.76 18.65 0.56
CA ASP A 144 -6.04 19.39 -0.67
C ASP A 144 -5.30 18.74 -1.84
N GLN A 145 -6.03 18.38 -2.90
CA GLN A 145 -5.47 17.63 -4.02
C GLN A 145 -4.45 18.45 -4.84
N THR A 146 -4.62 19.78 -4.88
CA THR A 146 -3.70 20.67 -5.62
C THR A 146 -2.38 20.77 -4.87
N LEU A 147 -2.44 21.03 -3.56
CA LEU A 147 -1.25 21.05 -2.71
C LEU A 147 -0.54 19.70 -2.72
N LEU A 148 -1.30 18.60 -2.66
CA LEU A 148 -0.74 17.25 -2.71
C LEU A 148 0.00 17.00 -4.03
N LEU A 149 -0.56 17.44 -5.16
CA LEU A 149 0.07 17.29 -6.47
C LEU A 149 1.34 18.15 -6.56
N GLU A 150 1.30 19.39 -6.08
CA GLU A 150 2.47 20.28 -6.04
C GLU A 150 3.59 19.69 -5.18
N GLU A 151 3.26 19.19 -3.99
CA GLU A 151 4.20 18.47 -3.13
C GLU A 151 4.76 17.23 -3.80
N MET A 152 3.92 16.43 -4.48
CA MET A 152 4.36 15.26 -5.23
C MET A 152 5.36 15.66 -6.33
N VAL A 153 5.08 16.71 -7.09
CA VAL A 153 5.96 17.22 -8.16
C VAL A 153 7.29 17.72 -7.59
N GLN A 154 7.26 18.44 -6.47
CA GLN A 154 8.47 18.92 -5.80
C GLN A 154 9.32 17.76 -5.24
N ASN A 155 8.67 16.74 -4.69
CA ASN A 155 9.34 15.59 -4.06
C ASN A 155 9.61 14.40 -5.00
N LEU A 156 9.11 14.42 -6.24
CA LEU A 156 9.39 13.41 -7.28
C LEU A 156 10.90 13.31 -7.60
N SER A 157 11.61 14.43 -7.47
CA SER A 157 13.08 14.51 -7.53
C SER A 157 13.73 13.71 -6.39
N TYR A 158 13.20 13.82 -5.17
CA TYR A 158 13.66 13.09 -3.99
C TYR A 158 13.37 11.59 -4.09
N PHE A 159 12.25 11.20 -4.69
CA PHE A 159 11.91 9.79 -4.87
C PHE A 159 12.86 9.06 -5.85
N SER A 160 13.28 9.75 -6.91
CA SER A 160 14.28 9.23 -7.87
C SER A 160 15.65 9.08 -7.21
N LEU A 161 16.05 10.05 -6.38
CA LEU A 161 17.28 10.03 -5.59
C LEU A 161 17.26 8.98 -4.46
N PHE A 162 16.16 8.83 -3.73
CA PHE A 162 16.04 7.86 -2.62
C PHE A 162 16.13 6.41 -3.10
N ASN A 163 15.54 6.11 -4.27
CA ASN A 163 15.69 4.80 -4.92
C ASN A 163 17.13 4.57 -5.43
N CYS A 164 17.83 5.62 -5.89
CA CYS A 164 19.22 5.53 -6.33
C CYS A 164 20.21 5.36 -5.15
N LEU A 165 20.00 6.09 -4.06
CA LEU A 165 20.90 6.12 -2.90
C LEU A 165 20.81 4.83 -2.05
N ASN A 166 19.63 4.22 -1.91
CA ASN A 166 19.50 2.95 -1.19
C ASN A 166 20.00 1.72 -1.97
N GLN A 167 20.27 1.84 -3.28
CA GLN A 167 20.94 0.79 -4.05
C GLN A 167 22.46 0.78 -3.81
N HIS A 168 23.05 1.92 -3.45
CA HIS A 168 24.49 2.00 -3.20
C HIS A 168 24.90 1.60 -1.78
N THR A 169 24.06 1.84 -0.77
CA THR A 169 24.43 1.55 0.64
C THR A 169 24.46 0.07 1.00
N LYS A 170 23.88 -0.84 0.19
CA LYS A 170 23.93 -2.30 0.42
C LYS A 170 25.06 -3.04 -0.31
N LYS A 171 25.85 -2.38 -1.15
CA LYS A 171 26.97 -3.05 -1.87
C LYS A 171 28.32 -3.00 -1.15
N ASP A 172 28.46 -2.16 -0.11
CA ASP A 172 29.76 -1.93 0.53
C ASP A 172 29.96 -2.63 1.89
N SER A 173 29.07 -3.56 2.28
CA SER A 173 29.18 -4.27 3.58
C SER A 173 29.62 -5.75 3.49
N LEU A 174 30.07 -6.22 2.33
CA LEU A 174 30.58 -7.58 2.14
C LEU A 174 31.94 -7.57 1.41
N THR A 175 32.90 -6.87 1.99
CA THR A 175 34.32 -7.18 1.80
C THR A 175 35.10 -6.70 3.02
N LEU A 176 35.31 -7.60 3.98
CA LEU A 176 36.44 -7.65 4.89
C LEU A 176 36.58 -9.10 5.37
#